data_AF-A0A936SPY8-F1
#
_entry.id   AF-A0A936SPY8-F1
#
_cell.length_a   1.000
_cell.length_b   1.000
_cell.length_c   1.000
_cell.angle_alpha   90.00
_cell.angle_beta   90.00
_cell.angle_gamma   90.00
#
_symmetry.space_group_name_H-M   'P 1'
#
loop_
_entity.id
_entity.type
_entity.pdbx_description
1 polymer ?
#
loop_
_entity_poly.entity_id
_entity_poly.type
_entity_poly.pdbx_seq_one_letter_code
_entity_poly.pdbx_strand_id
1 'polypeptide(L)'
;MDFILSIHRVLGEMVLPLVILIVAIWFTVTWKPNGPANPAARFFPILVDLQVTLGLIVYLYLLVGGNAKMLTFPFILHPILGLLSAYVAHRAVKGGGLLPNLGRWSPLASLVILLAIVIGNVMLASMA
;
A
#
# COMPACT_ATOMS: atom_id res chain seq x y z
N MET A 1 -14.65 -23.22 1.32
CA MET A 1 -13.84 -21.99 1.52
C MET A 1 -14.34 -20.98 0.50
N ASP A 2 -14.85 -19.82 0.94
CA ASP A 2 -15.38 -18.81 0.01
C ASP A 2 -14.29 -18.34 -0.95
N PHE A 3 -14.60 -18.35 -2.24
CA PHE A 3 -13.67 -18.05 -3.32
C PHE A 3 -12.97 -16.69 -3.13
N ILE A 4 -13.71 -15.68 -2.67
CA ILE A 4 -13.20 -14.32 -2.40
C ILE A 4 -12.12 -14.34 -1.32
N LEU A 5 -12.36 -15.05 -0.21
CA LEU A 5 -11.40 -15.17 0.88
C LEU A 5 -10.15 -15.94 0.44
N SER A 6 -10.31 -16.95 -0.41
CA SER A 6 -9.17 -17.69 -0.97
C SER A 6 -8.29 -16.81 -1.86
N ILE A 7 -8.89 -15.97 -2.73
CA ILE A 7 -8.15 -15.02 -3.57
C ILE A 7 -7.40 -14.03 -2.69
N HIS A 8 -8.08 -13.44 -1.69
CA HIS A 8 -7.45 -12.46 -0.82
C HIS A 8 -6.29 -13.05 -0.02
N ARG A 9 -6.46 -14.26 0.52
CA ARG A 9 -5.41 -14.94 1.27
C ARG A 9 -4.17 -15.22 0.42
N VAL A 10 -4.34 -15.69 -0.80
CA VAL A 10 -3.19 -16.00 -1.66
C VAL A 10 -2.59 -14.72 -2.23
N LEU A 11 -3.39 -13.87 -2.87
CA LEU A 11 -2.88 -12.69 -3.55
C LEU A 11 -2.59 -11.54 -2.59
N GLY A 12 -3.54 -11.20 -1.72
CA GLY A 12 -3.46 -10.05 -0.83
C GLY A 12 -2.59 -10.25 0.40
N GLU A 13 -2.49 -11.46 0.95
CA GLU A 13 -1.68 -11.71 2.16
C GLU A 13 -0.30 -12.30 1.86
N MET A 14 -0.12 -13.03 0.74
CA MET A 14 1.15 -13.71 0.44
C MET A 14 1.90 -13.08 -0.74
N VAL A 15 1.27 -13.01 -1.91
CA VAL A 15 1.97 -12.66 -3.16
C VAL A 15 2.23 -11.16 -3.28
N LEU A 16 1.19 -10.33 -3.25
CA LEU A 16 1.32 -8.89 -3.48
C LEU A 16 2.19 -8.19 -2.44
N PRO A 17 2.09 -8.46 -1.12
CA PRO A 17 2.96 -7.84 -0.14
C PRO A 17 4.44 -8.11 -0.41
N LEU A 18 4.78 -9.35 -0.79
CA LEU A 18 6.15 -9.76 -1.11
C LEU A 18 6.66 -9.06 -2.37
N VAL A 19 5.85 -8.97 -3.42
CA VAL A 19 6.20 -8.26 -4.65
C VAL A 19 6.37 -6.75 -4.39
N ILE A 20 5.46 -6.13 -3.64
CA ILE A 20 5.56 -4.71 -3.24
C ILE A 20 6.85 -4.46 -2.47
N LEU A 21 7.19 -5.33 -1.51
CA LEU A 21 8.41 -5.22 -0.72
C LEU A 21 9.66 -5.32 -1.60
N ILE A 22 9.73 -6.31 -2.49
CA ILE A 22 10.86 -6.47 -3.42
C ILE A 22 11.03 -5.22 -4.29
N VAL A 23 9.94 -4.69 -4.85
CA VAL A 23 9.99 -3.48 -5.69
C VAL A 23 10.39 -2.25 -4.87
N ALA A 24 9.90 -2.12 -3.63
CA ALA A 24 10.29 -1.02 -2.74
C ALA A 24 11.77 -1.07 -2.36
N ILE A 25 12.31 -2.26 -2.07
CA ILE A 25 13.74 -2.46 -1.81
C ILE A 25 14.54 -2.11 -3.07
N TRP A 26 14.15 -2.66 -4.22
CA TRP A 26 14.80 -2.38 -5.50
C TRP A 26 14.84 -0.88 -5.80
N PHE A 27 13.75 -0.15 -5.56
CA PHE A 27 13.74 1.29 -5.69
C PHE A 27 14.70 2.00 -4.75
N THR A 28 14.73 1.57 -3.50
CA THR A 28 15.58 2.18 -2.49
C THR A 28 17.06 1.99 -2.86
N VAL A 29 17.45 0.80 -3.31
CA VAL A 29 18.86 0.50 -3.65
C VAL A 29 19.29 1.04 -5.01
N THR A 30 18.36 1.20 -5.96
CA THR A 30 18.67 1.76 -7.29
C THR A 30 18.46 3.27 -7.38
N TRP A 31 17.97 3.90 -6.30
CA TRP A 31 17.75 5.33 -6.27
C TRP A 31 19.07 6.10 -6.46
N LYS A 32 19.07 7.04 -7.41
CA LYS A 32 20.18 7.95 -7.64
C LYS A 32 19.71 9.39 -7.49
N PRO A 33 20.37 10.21 -6.64
CA PRO A 33 20.05 11.62 -6.56
C PRO A 33 20.27 12.28 -7.92
N ASN A 34 19.27 13.02 -8.39
CA ASN A 34 19.28 13.71 -9.69
C ASN A 34 19.40 12.79 -10.92
N GLY A 35 19.19 11.48 -10.77
CA GLY A 35 19.13 10.54 -11.89
C GLY A 35 17.83 10.67 -12.69
N PRO A 36 17.80 10.21 -13.96
CA PRO A 36 16.56 10.16 -14.73
C PRO A 36 15.53 9.25 -14.04
N ALA A 37 14.25 9.63 -14.13
CA ALA A 37 13.18 8.81 -13.59
C ALA A 37 13.17 7.44 -14.26
N ASN A 38 13.17 6.37 -13.46
CA ASN A 38 13.13 5.01 -13.99
C ASN A 38 11.71 4.71 -14.52
N PRO A 39 11.50 4.32 -15.79
CA PRO A 39 10.17 4.04 -16.31
C PRO A 39 9.44 2.91 -15.60
N ALA A 40 10.18 1.91 -15.10
CA ALA A 40 9.60 0.80 -14.34
C ALA A 40 9.05 1.26 -12.99
N ALA A 41 9.36 2.49 -12.58
CA ALA A 41 8.90 3.02 -11.32
C ALA A 41 7.37 3.14 -11.22
N ARG A 42 6.72 3.36 -12.36
CA ARG A 42 5.26 3.44 -12.45
C ARG A 42 4.53 2.17 -12.01
N PHE A 43 5.18 1.02 -11.98
CA PHE A 43 4.55 -0.24 -11.58
C PHE A 43 4.32 -0.35 -10.08
N PHE A 44 5.12 0.33 -9.27
CA PHE A 44 4.97 0.29 -7.82
C PHE A 44 3.63 0.82 -7.31
N PRO A 45 3.17 2.03 -7.68
CA PRO A 45 1.85 2.49 -7.25
C PRO A 45 0.73 1.59 -7.77
N ILE A 46 0.89 0.96 -8.94
CA ILE A 46 -0.09 -0.02 -9.46
C ILE A 46 -0.17 -1.24 -8.54
N LEU A 47 0.97 -1.76 -8.05
CA LEU A 47 0.98 -2.87 -7.09
C LEU A 47 0.29 -2.49 -5.77
N VAL A 48 0.54 -1.28 -5.28
CA VAL A 48 -0.13 -0.76 -4.08
C VAL A 48 -1.64 -0.61 -4.32
N ASP A 49 -2.06 -0.10 -5.48
CA ASP A 49 -3.48 0.02 -5.85
C ASP A 49 -4.17 -1.35 -5.87
N LEU A 50 -3.51 -2.39 -6.42
CA LEU A 50 -4.03 -3.76 -6.41
C LEU A 50 -4.20 -4.29 -4.98
N GLN A 51 -3.20 -4.08 -4.11
CA GLN A 51 -3.25 -4.48 -2.70
C GLN A 51 -4.41 -3.82 -1.97
N VAL A 52 -4.56 -2.50 -2.14
CA VAL A 52 -5.62 -1.71 -1.52
C VAL A 52 -6.99 -2.14 -2.03
N THR A 53 -7.11 -2.39 -3.34
CA THR A 53 -8.35 -2.83 -3.97
C THR A 53 -8.79 -4.19 -3.43
N LEU A 54 -7.88 -5.17 -3.33
CA LEU A 54 -8.20 -6.48 -2.75
C LEU A 54 -8.59 -6.39 -1.27
N GLY A 55 -7.90 -5.54 -0.49
CA GLY A 55 -8.27 -5.28 0.91
C GLY A 55 -9.66 -4.67 1.03
N LEU A 56 -9.98 -3.69 0.18
CA LEU A 56 -11.29 -3.04 0.16
C LEU A 56 -12.41 -4.00 -0.23
N ILE A 57 -12.17 -4.87 -1.23
CA ILE A 57 -13.15 -5.90 -1.63
C ILE A 57 -13.49 -6.81 -0.45
N VAL A 58 -12.49 -7.30 0.29
CA VAL A 58 -12.74 -8.16 1.46
C VAL A 58 -13.39 -7.39 2.60
N TYR A 59 -12.94 -6.16 2.87
CA TYR A 59 -13.56 -5.31 3.88
C TYR A 59 -15.06 -5.13 3.61
N LEU A 60 -15.43 -4.80 2.37
CA LEU A 60 -16.83 -4.64 1.96
C LEU A 60 -17.59 -5.98 1.98
N TYR A 61 -16.97 -7.07 1.55
CA TYR A 61 -17.56 -8.41 1.61
C TYR A 61 -17.96 -8.78 3.04
N LEU A 62 -17.07 -8.58 4.01
CA LEU A 62 -17.33 -8.85 5.42
C LEU A 62 -18.40 -7.91 5.99
N LEU A 63 -18.36 -6.63 5.63
CA LEU A 63 -19.33 -5.64 6.10
C LEU A 63 -20.74 -5.96 5.60
N VAL A 64 -20.90 -6.20 4.29
CA VAL A 64 -22.20 -6.56 3.69
C VAL A 64 -22.68 -7.93 4.18
N GLY A 65 -21.75 -8.85 4.49
CA GLY A 65 -22.03 -10.13 5.15
C GLY A 65 -22.49 -10.00 6.62
N GLY A 66 -22.63 -8.80 7.16
CA GLY A 66 -23.18 -8.54 8.49
C GLY A 66 -22.15 -8.34 9.60
N ASN A 67 -20.86 -8.27 9.28
CA ASN A 67 -19.82 -8.04 10.29
C ASN A 67 -19.70 -6.54 10.65
N ALA A 68 -20.57 -6.09 11.57
CA ALA A 68 -20.59 -4.70 12.03
C ALA A 68 -19.29 -4.24 12.73
N LYS A 69 -18.43 -5.18 13.19
CA LYS A 69 -17.12 -4.85 13.78
C LYS A 69 -16.20 -4.11 12.80
N MET A 70 -16.40 -4.29 11.49
CA MET A 70 -15.60 -3.60 10.49
C MET A 70 -15.74 -2.07 10.59
N LEU A 71 -16.86 -1.56 11.12
CA LEU A 71 -17.12 -0.14 11.31
C LEU A 71 -16.57 0.42 12.64
N THR A 72 -16.10 -0.44 13.54
CA THR A 72 -15.58 0.00 14.84
C THR A 72 -14.11 0.36 14.75
N PHE A 73 -13.64 1.19 15.69
CA PHE A 73 -12.21 1.43 15.85
C PHE A 73 -11.51 0.16 16.39
N PRO A 74 -10.32 -0.21 15.88
CA PRO A 74 -9.54 0.48 14.85
C PRO A 74 -9.80 0.01 13.41
N PHE A 75 -10.70 -0.95 13.17
CA PHE A 75 -10.94 -1.57 11.86
C PHE A 75 -11.41 -0.62 10.77
N ILE A 76 -12.19 0.41 11.13
CA ILE A 76 -12.60 1.47 10.21
C ILE A 76 -11.41 2.22 9.58
N LEU A 77 -10.24 2.20 10.24
CA LEU A 77 -9.03 2.80 9.70
C LEU A 77 -8.45 2.00 8.53
N HIS A 78 -8.73 0.70 8.42
CA HIS A 78 -8.13 -0.15 7.39
C HIS A 78 -8.35 0.37 5.95
N PRO A 79 -9.59 0.65 5.50
CA PRO A 79 -9.82 1.23 4.17
C PRO A 79 -9.23 2.64 4.05
N ILE A 80 -9.22 3.43 5.12
CA ILE A 80 -8.67 4.79 5.12
C ILE A 80 -7.15 4.76 4.91
N LEU A 81 -6.43 3.94 5.67
CA LEU A 81 -4.98 3.75 5.54
C LEU A 81 -4.61 3.12 4.20
N GLY A 82 -5.45 2.22 3.67
CA GLY A 82 -5.30 1.69 2.32
C GLY A 82 -5.31 2.79 1.27
N LEU A 83 -6.33 3.65 1.27
CA LEU A 83 -6.44 4.77 0.32
C LEU A 83 -5.29 5.78 0.47
N LEU A 84 -4.89 6.08 1.71
CA LEU A 84 -3.72 6.92 1.98
C LEU A 84 -2.43 6.30 1.43
N SER A 85 -2.26 4.98 1.57
CA SER A 85 -1.10 4.26 1.02
C SER A 85 -1.03 4.39 -0.50
N ALA A 86 -2.15 4.19 -1.20
CA ALA A 86 -2.24 4.39 -2.65
C ALA A 86 -1.85 5.81 -3.05
N TYR A 87 -2.41 6.83 -2.38
CA TYR A 87 -2.06 8.23 -2.62
C TYR A 87 -0.57 8.50 -2.44
N VAL A 88 0.01 8.05 -1.33
CA VAL A 88 1.44 8.22 -1.02
C VAL A 88 2.30 7.52 -2.06
N ALA A 89 1.96 6.30 -2.47
CA ALA A 89 2.69 5.56 -3.50
C ALA A 89 2.71 6.32 -4.82
N HIS A 90 1.58 6.85 -5.30
CA HIS A 90 1.52 7.65 -6.52
C HIS A 90 2.37 8.92 -6.44
N ARG A 91 2.41 9.57 -5.27
CA ARG A 91 3.23 10.77 -5.03
C ARG A 91 4.72 10.45 -4.92
N ALA A 92 5.09 9.30 -4.34
CA ALA A 92 6.47 8.88 -4.16
C ALA A 92 7.21 8.73 -5.50
N VAL A 93 6.48 8.33 -6.55
CA VAL A 93 7.07 8.06 -7.86
C VAL A 93 6.92 9.20 -8.88
N LYS A 94 5.93 10.10 -8.71
CA LYS A 94 5.78 11.27 -9.58
C LYS A 94 6.76 12.38 -9.14
N GLY A 95 7.45 12.98 -10.12
CA GLY A 95 8.47 14.02 -9.89
C GLY A 95 7.95 15.13 -8.96
N GLY A 96 8.52 15.21 -7.76
CA GLY A 96 8.12 16.14 -6.70
C GLY A 96 7.89 15.49 -5.34
N GLY A 97 7.62 14.17 -5.29
CA GLY A 97 7.41 13.43 -4.03
C GLY A 97 6.23 13.96 -3.19
N LEU A 98 6.10 13.47 -1.96
CA LEU A 98 5.09 13.94 -1.00
C LEU A 98 5.57 15.16 -0.20
N LEU A 99 6.89 15.35 -0.11
CA LEU A 99 7.55 16.36 0.70
C LEU A 99 8.47 17.23 -0.19
N PRO A 100 7.93 18.19 -0.95
CA PRO A 100 8.71 18.91 -1.98
C PRO A 100 9.90 19.68 -1.39
N ASN A 101 9.80 20.12 -0.13
CA ASN A 101 10.87 20.82 0.59
C ASN A 101 12.11 19.94 0.84
N LEU A 102 12.00 18.62 0.75
CA LEU A 102 13.15 17.70 0.84
C LEU A 102 13.93 17.60 -0.48
N GLY A 103 13.47 18.27 -1.54
CA GLY A 103 14.08 18.26 -2.86
C GLY A 103 14.29 16.85 -3.37
N ARG A 104 15.53 16.51 -3.71
CA ARG A 104 15.91 15.18 -4.23
C ARG A 104 15.56 14.02 -3.30
N TRP A 105 15.48 14.22 -1.99
CA TRP A 105 15.19 13.16 -1.01
C TRP A 105 13.70 12.85 -0.84
N SER A 106 12.83 13.66 -1.45
CA SER A 106 11.38 13.53 -1.33
C SER A 106 10.82 12.13 -1.68
N PRO A 107 11.27 11.47 -2.76
CA PRO A 107 10.83 10.10 -3.09
C PRO A 107 11.17 9.09 -2.00
N LEU A 108 12.40 9.10 -1.47
CA LEU A 108 12.83 8.19 -0.40
C LEU A 108 12.04 8.42 0.89
N ALA A 109 11.86 9.67 1.29
CA ALA A 109 11.04 9.99 2.47
C ALA A 109 9.58 9.54 2.29
N SER A 110 9.04 9.65 1.07
CA SER A 110 7.69 9.18 0.74
C SER A 110 7.58 7.65 0.85
N LEU A 111 8.62 6.90 0.46
CA LEU A 111 8.67 5.43 0.64
C LEU A 111 8.72 5.04 2.12
N VAL A 112 9.44 5.78 2.97
CA VAL A 112 9.46 5.54 4.42
C VAL A 112 8.09 5.78 5.04
N ILE A 113 7.40 6.86 4.65
CA ILE A 113 6.03 7.15 5.09
C ILE A 113 5.09 6.02 4.64
N LEU A 114 5.20 5.58 3.39
CA LEU A 114 4.40 4.48 2.87
C LEU A 114 4.63 3.19 3.67
N LEU A 115 5.88 2.87 4.00
CA LEU A 115 6.22 1.71 4.82
C LEU A 115 5.54 1.78 6.20
N ALA A 116 5.58 2.94 6.85
CA ALA A 116 4.92 3.14 8.15
C ALA A 116 3.39 2.95 8.06
N ILE A 117 2.75 3.49 7.02
CA ILE A 117 1.31 3.34 6.81
C ILE A 117 0.96 1.87 6.54
N VAL A 118 1.73 1.18 5.69
CA VAL A 118 1.51 -0.23 5.35
C VAL A 118 1.66 -1.12 6.59
N ILE A 119 2.72 -0.93 7.39
CA ILE A 119 2.91 -1.68 8.64
C ILE A 119 1.72 -1.44 9.59
N GLY A 120 1.32 -0.18 9.78
CA GLY A 120 0.15 0.14 10.60
C GLY A 120 -1.11 -0.55 10.09
N ASN A 121 -1.33 -0.53 8.76
CA ASN A 121 -2.50 -1.14 8.15
C ASN A 121 -2.54 -2.67 8.31
N VAL A 122 -1.39 -3.34 8.22
CA VAL A 122 -1.24 -4.79 8.45
C VAL A 122 -1.49 -5.15 9.91
N MET A 123 -0.93 -4.38 10.84
CA MET A 123 -1.17 -4.60 12.27
C MET A 123 -2.66 -4.52 12.60
N LEU A 124 -3.36 -3.51 12.07
CA LEU A 124 -4.81 -3.38 12.26
C LEU A 124 -5.60 -4.54 11.67
N ALA A 125 -5.23 -5.01 10.48
CA ALA A 125 -5.88 -6.15 9.85
C ALA A 125 -5.69 -7.45 10.66
N SER A 126 -4.51 -7.65 11.26
CA SER A 126 -4.21 -8.85 12.06
C SER A 126 -4.95 -8.94 13.40
N MET A 127 -5.56 -7.83 13.84
CA MET A 127 -6.34 -7.77 15.08
C MET A 127 -7.83 -8.07 14.88
N ALA A 128 -8.28 -8.21 13.62
CA ALA A 128 -9.68 -8.41 13.22
C ALA A 128 -10.08 -9.89 13.27
#